data_AF-A0A926XI86-F1
#
_entry.id   AF-A0A926XI86-F1
#
_cell.length_a   1.000
_cell.length_b   1.000
_cell.length_c   1.000
_cell.angle_alpha   90.00
_cell.angle_beta   90.00
_cell.angle_gamma   90.00
#
_symmetry.space_group_name_H-M   'P 1'
#
loop_
_entity.id
_entity.type
_entity.pdbx_description
1 polymer ?
#
loop_
_entity_poly.entity_id
_entity_poly.type
_entity_poly.pdbx_seq_one_letter_code
_entity_poly.pdbx_strand_id
1 'polypeptide(L)'
;QLLVDNQPELLSITNVPNARVTAAVKTAEWLSGAAEFKTAGQMREALQKLQDLGVDPEDFHSLDVPYKVDISWSNSDAYKHYDVVFVSKEVDKKTTLPLNSKLRSLQSYANNPLQAKAARKLIPQLQTYLTQKLPEYMVPSAFVVMESLPLTPNGKVDRRALPAPEPVKLELASSYVAPQTPLEEVLVKIFAEVLGVKRVGIRDNFFELGGHSLLATQLVSRVRDAFGVELPLRSVFEAPTIAELSKAIASFQQTTTQSKAPALVPISRENRRMKLSSLNKENQQP
;
A
#
# COMPACT_ATOMS: atom_id res chain seq x y z
N GLN A 1 -35.43 18.96 25.23
CA GLN A 1 -36.22 18.14 26.16
C GLN A 1 -35.33 17.55 27.26
N LEU A 2 -34.39 16.65 26.96
CA LEU A 2 -33.47 16.08 27.97
C LEU A 2 -32.73 17.11 28.87
N LEU A 3 -32.27 18.23 28.31
CA LEU A 3 -31.60 19.31 29.06
C LEU A 3 -32.54 20.09 29.99
N VAL A 4 -33.83 20.18 29.63
CA VAL A 4 -34.87 20.89 30.38
C VAL A 4 -35.43 20.02 31.49
N ASP A 5 -35.61 18.72 31.21
CA ASP A 5 -36.25 17.77 32.12
C ASP A 5 -35.33 17.30 33.25
N ASN A 6 -34.04 17.08 32.96
CA ASN A 6 -33.11 16.46 33.91
C ASN A 6 -32.10 17.42 34.54
N GLN A 7 -31.99 18.64 34.01
CA GLN A 7 -31.03 19.67 34.42
C GLN A 7 -29.63 19.14 34.82
N PRO A 8 -28.97 18.30 33.99
CA PRO A 8 -27.68 17.72 34.36
C PRO A 8 -26.60 18.81 34.47
N GLU A 9 -25.62 18.67 35.36
CA GLU A 9 -24.48 19.60 35.39
C GLU A 9 -23.64 19.55 34.09
N LEU A 10 -23.59 18.37 33.46
CA LEU A 10 -22.83 18.07 32.27
C LEU A 10 -23.57 17.05 31.39
N LEU A 11 -23.72 17.34 30.10
CA LEU A 11 -24.22 16.38 29.11
C LEU A 11 -23.27 16.36 27.90
N SER A 12 -22.72 15.19 27.58
CA SER A 12 -21.92 14.97 26.37
C SER A 12 -22.67 14.12 25.35
N ILE A 13 -22.75 14.60 24.11
CA ILE A 13 -23.27 13.85 22.96
C ILE A 13 -22.10 13.59 22.02
N THR A 14 -21.76 12.33 21.82
CA THR A 14 -20.65 11.92 20.95
C THR A 14 -21.14 11.47 19.58
N ASN A 15 -20.29 11.59 18.57
CA ASN A 15 -20.50 11.08 17.21
C ASN A 15 -21.73 11.71 16.51
N VAL A 16 -21.94 13.02 16.72
CA VAL A 16 -22.99 13.79 16.04
C VAL A 16 -22.60 14.00 14.58
N PRO A 17 -23.41 13.59 13.59
CA PRO A 17 -23.08 13.78 12.18
C PRO A 17 -23.08 15.25 11.78
N ASN A 18 -22.09 15.66 10.99
CA ASN A 18 -21.89 17.04 10.59
C ASN A 18 -22.56 17.36 9.25
N ALA A 19 -23.71 18.05 9.30
CA ALA A 19 -24.47 18.43 8.11
C ALA A 19 -23.62 19.12 7.03
N ARG A 20 -22.63 19.93 7.42
CA ARG A 20 -21.77 20.71 6.50
C ARG A 20 -20.83 19.83 5.67
N VAL A 21 -20.46 18.66 6.20
CA VAL A 21 -19.36 17.84 5.65
C VAL A 21 -19.84 16.47 5.16
N THR A 22 -20.95 15.94 5.71
CA THR A 22 -21.49 14.62 5.37
C THR A 22 -21.73 14.45 3.86
N ALA A 23 -22.32 15.44 3.19
CA ALA A 23 -22.59 15.36 1.75
C ALA A 23 -21.29 15.26 0.92
N ALA A 24 -20.28 16.07 1.27
CA ALA A 24 -18.98 16.05 0.59
C ALA A 24 -18.25 14.73 0.82
N VAL A 25 -18.25 14.22 2.07
CA VAL A 25 -17.63 12.93 2.41
C VAL A 25 -18.31 11.77 1.69
N LYS A 26 -19.65 11.76 1.64
CA LYS A 26 -20.41 10.74 0.89
C LYS A 26 -20.11 10.76 -0.60
N THR A 27 -20.01 11.96 -1.18
CA THR A 27 -19.63 12.12 -2.59
C THR A 27 -18.23 11.58 -2.85
N ALA A 28 -17.27 11.87 -1.96
CA ALA A 28 -15.91 11.36 -2.06
C ALA A 28 -15.85 9.83 -1.89
N GLU A 29 -16.64 9.26 -0.97
CA GLU A 29 -16.82 7.81 -0.82
C GLU A 29 -17.29 7.18 -2.14
N TRP A 30 -18.34 7.71 -2.77
CA TRP A 30 -18.86 7.22 -4.05
C TRP A 30 -17.87 7.35 -5.21
N LEU A 31 -17.10 8.44 -5.27
CA LEU A 31 -16.07 8.63 -6.29
C LEU A 31 -14.88 7.67 -6.11
N SER A 32 -14.60 7.26 -4.86
CA SER A 32 -13.52 6.32 -4.55
C SER A 32 -13.90 4.86 -4.76
N GLY A 33 -15.20 4.54 -4.74
CA GLY A 33 -15.76 3.22 -5.04
C GLY A 33 -15.94 2.98 -6.54
N ALA A 34 -16.10 1.71 -6.94
CA ALA A 34 -16.41 1.38 -8.33
C ALA A 34 -17.78 1.98 -8.73
N ALA A 35 -17.82 2.59 -9.92
CA ALA A 35 -18.85 3.52 -10.39
C ALA A 35 -20.31 3.05 -10.20
N GLU A 36 -20.93 3.45 -9.09
CA GLU A 36 -22.37 3.31 -8.85
C GLU A 36 -23.18 4.33 -9.68
N PHE A 37 -22.56 5.44 -10.06
CA PHE A 37 -23.18 6.53 -10.81
C PHE A 37 -22.44 6.82 -12.11
N LYS A 38 -23.19 7.00 -13.21
CA LYS A 38 -22.63 7.32 -14.53
C LYS A 38 -22.46 8.82 -14.77
N THR A 39 -23.21 9.65 -14.05
CA THR A 39 -23.16 11.12 -14.18
C THR A 39 -23.21 11.82 -12.83
N ALA A 40 -22.66 13.03 -12.76
CA ALA A 40 -22.73 13.88 -11.55
C ALA A 40 -24.18 14.29 -11.20
N GLY A 41 -25.08 14.34 -12.20
CA GLY A 41 -26.50 14.61 -11.97
C GLY A 41 -27.17 13.53 -11.13
N GLN A 42 -26.87 12.25 -11.41
CA GLN A 42 -27.38 11.12 -10.63
C GLN A 42 -26.89 11.16 -9.18
N MET A 43 -25.62 11.52 -8.96
CA MET A 43 -25.08 11.71 -7.60
C MET A 43 -25.79 12.83 -6.85
N ARG A 44 -26.06 13.97 -7.50
CA ARG A 44 -26.76 15.10 -6.86
C ARG A 44 -28.19 14.72 -6.46
N GLU A 45 -28.91 14.00 -7.31
CA GLU A 45 -30.25 13.51 -7.01
C GLU A 45 -30.23 12.48 -5.86
N ALA A 46 -29.21 11.61 -5.82
CA ALA A 46 -29.00 10.68 -4.71
C ALA A 46 -28.70 11.40 -3.39
N LEU A 47 -27.91 12.49 -3.42
CA LEU A 47 -27.66 13.34 -2.24
C LEU A 47 -28.93 14.02 -1.75
N GLN A 48 -29.79 14.50 -2.64
CA GLN A 48 -31.05 15.14 -2.27
C GLN A 48 -32.05 14.15 -1.64
N LYS A 49 -31.95 12.87 -1.98
CA LYS A 49 -32.77 11.79 -1.38
C LYS A 49 -32.29 11.37 0.01
N LEU A 50 -31.05 11.68 0.39
CA LEU A 50 -30.56 11.48 1.75
C LEU A 50 -31.21 12.53 2.67
N GLN A 51 -32.31 12.13 3.32
CA GLN A 51 -32.86 12.89 4.44
C GLN A 51 -31.91 12.76 5.63
N ASP A 52 -31.77 13.85 6.39
CA ASP A 52 -31.05 13.90 7.67
C ASP A 52 -29.52 13.70 7.58
N LEU A 53 -28.85 14.60 6.86
CA LEU A 53 -27.38 14.61 6.65
C LEU A 53 -26.57 14.96 7.91
N GLY A 54 -27.24 15.11 9.05
CA GLY A 54 -26.64 15.50 10.33
C GLY A 54 -27.19 16.82 10.84
N VAL A 55 -26.53 17.33 11.88
CA VAL A 55 -26.89 18.58 12.55
C VAL A 55 -25.83 19.63 12.23
N ASP A 56 -26.24 20.88 11.97
CA ASP A 56 -25.28 21.97 11.82
C ASP A 56 -24.72 22.34 13.21
N PRO A 57 -23.39 22.44 13.38
CA PRO A 57 -22.80 22.87 14.65
C PRO A 57 -23.38 24.18 15.21
N GLU A 58 -23.80 25.12 14.36
CA GLU A 58 -24.40 26.40 14.81
C GLU A 58 -25.79 26.21 15.38
N ASP A 59 -26.52 25.17 14.98
CA ASP A 59 -27.84 24.87 15.53
C ASP A 59 -27.74 24.66 17.05
N PHE A 60 -26.65 24.04 17.52
CA PHE A 60 -26.38 23.88 18.95
C PHE A 60 -26.08 25.19 19.67
N HIS A 61 -25.37 26.11 19.03
CA HIS A 61 -25.12 27.45 19.59
C HIS A 61 -26.38 28.33 19.60
N SER A 62 -27.31 28.08 18.68
CA SER A 62 -28.59 28.81 18.57
C SER A 62 -29.63 28.38 19.61
N LEU A 63 -29.41 27.27 20.32
CA LEU A 63 -30.34 26.79 21.35
C LEU A 63 -30.41 27.77 22.52
N ASP A 64 -31.62 28.25 22.82
CA ASP A 64 -31.89 29.06 24.01
C ASP A 64 -31.98 28.18 25.26
N VAL A 65 -30.81 27.76 25.76
CA VAL A 65 -30.67 26.89 26.93
C VAL A 65 -29.70 27.49 27.96
N PRO A 66 -29.88 27.22 29.27
CA PRO A 66 -29.01 27.73 30.34
C PRO A 66 -27.63 27.03 30.40
N TYR A 67 -27.16 26.51 29.27
CA TYR A 67 -25.91 25.76 29.14
C TYR A 67 -24.93 26.53 28.25
N LYS A 68 -23.65 26.40 28.55
CA LYS A 68 -22.56 26.70 27.63
C LYS A 68 -22.35 25.47 26.74
N VAL A 69 -22.28 25.70 25.43
CA VAL A 69 -22.02 24.65 24.43
C VAL A 69 -20.56 24.73 24.00
N ASP A 70 -19.82 23.64 24.16
CA ASP A 70 -18.48 23.46 23.62
C ASP A 70 -18.51 22.31 22.60
N ILE A 71 -17.97 22.55 21.41
CA ILE A 71 -17.93 21.58 20.30
C ILE A 71 -16.49 21.20 20.01
N SER A 72 -16.23 19.91 19.83
CA SER A 72 -14.92 19.45 19.35
C SER A 72 -15.06 18.33 18.32
N TRP A 73 -14.02 18.12 17.52
CA TRP A 73 -14.01 17.02 16.56
C TRP A 73 -14.10 15.67 17.26
N SER A 74 -14.95 14.79 16.72
CA SER A 74 -15.12 13.47 17.31
C SER A 74 -13.86 12.65 17.09
N ASN A 75 -13.42 11.95 18.14
CA ASN A 75 -12.20 11.16 18.09
C ASN A 75 -12.42 9.76 17.46
N SER A 76 -13.64 9.47 16.97
CA SER A 76 -13.96 8.25 16.23
C SER A 76 -13.81 8.45 14.71
N ASP A 77 -12.56 8.48 14.25
CA ASP A 77 -12.04 8.19 12.90
C ASP A 77 -12.87 8.59 11.65
N ALA A 78 -13.71 9.60 11.76
CA ALA A 78 -14.62 10.00 10.72
C ALA A 78 -14.68 11.52 10.73
N TYR A 79 -13.98 12.15 9.78
CA TYR A 79 -14.02 13.59 9.48
C TYR A 79 -15.44 14.19 9.24
N LYS A 80 -16.48 13.38 9.45
CA LYS A 80 -17.91 13.67 9.30
C LYS A 80 -18.66 13.77 10.64
N HIS A 81 -18.03 13.54 11.79
CA HIS A 81 -18.70 13.65 13.10
C HIS A 81 -17.98 14.60 14.07
N TYR A 82 -18.74 15.19 14.98
CA TYR A 82 -18.24 15.98 16.11
C TYR A 82 -18.90 15.55 17.41
N ASP A 83 -18.30 15.94 18.52
CA ASP A 83 -18.82 15.72 19.86
C ASP A 83 -19.24 17.08 20.44
N VAL A 84 -20.39 17.11 21.11
CA VAL A 84 -20.98 18.31 21.73
C VAL A 84 -21.05 18.13 23.23
N VAL A 85 -20.61 19.13 23.98
CA VAL A 85 -20.72 19.16 25.44
C VAL A 85 -21.54 20.36 25.87
N PHE A 86 -22.58 20.09 26.67
CA PHE A 86 -23.35 21.09 27.39
C PHE A 86 -22.86 21.14 28.82
N VAL A 87 -22.39 22.30 29.26
CA VAL A 87 -21.96 22.57 30.63
C VAL A 87 -22.93 23.59 31.24
N SER A 88 -23.47 23.33 32.43
CA SER A 88 -24.30 24.32 33.11
C SER A 88 -23.52 25.63 33.31
N LYS A 89 -24.13 26.78 32.99
CA LYS A 89 -23.49 28.10 33.15
C LYS A 89 -23.11 28.41 34.60
N GLU A 90 -23.71 27.71 35.56
CA GLU A 90 -23.43 27.86 37.00
C GLU A 90 -22.11 27.17 37.41
N VAL A 91 -21.60 26.25 36.59
CA VAL A 91 -20.42 25.45 36.89
C VAL A 91 -19.25 25.91 36.00
N ASP A 92 -18.33 26.70 36.56
CA ASP A 92 -17.10 27.13 35.87
C ASP A 92 -16.04 26.01 35.86
N LYS A 93 -16.38 24.85 35.27
CA LYS A 93 -15.44 23.76 35.01
C LYS A 93 -15.01 23.84 33.54
N LYS A 94 -13.71 24.05 33.31
CA LYS A 94 -13.07 23.79 32.00
C LYS A 94 -13.15 22.30 31.72
N THR A 95 -14.20 21.88 31.01
CA THR A 95 -14.38 20.47 30.68
C THR A 95 -13.67 20.18 29.37
N THR A 96 -12.54 19.47 29.45
CA THR A 96 -11.88 18.94 28.26
C THR A 96 -12.52 17.62 27.89
N LEU A 97 -13.02 17.48 26.67
CA LEU A 97 -13.41 16.18 26.13
C LEU A 97 -12.22 15.22 26.21
N PRO A 98 -12.43 13.94 26.57
CA PRO A 98 -11.34 12.98 26.67
C PRO A 98 -10.72 12.77 25.29
N LEU A 99 -9.50 13.29 25.07
CA LEU A 99 -8.71 12.95 23.89
C LEU A 99 -8.27 11.48 24.02
N ASN A 100 -8.92 10.58 23.29
CA ASN A 100 -8.59 9.15 23.29
C ASN A 100 -7.38 8.82 22.39
N SER A 101 -6.80 9.81 21.69
CA SER A 101 -5.67 9.61 20.77
C SER A 101 -4.41 10.31 21.27
N LYS A 102 -3.27 9.60 21.22
CA LYS A 102 -1.94 10.23 21.36
C LYS A 102 -1.79 11.20 20.20
N LEU A 103 -1.99 12.49 20.46
CA LEU A 103 -1.74 13.53 19.47
C LEU A 103 -0.30 13.40 18.96
N ARG A 104 -0.13 13.39 17.63
CA ARG A 104 1.20 13.51 17.03
C ARG A 104 1.74 14.92 17.32
N SER A 105 3.03 15.13 17.10
CA SER A 105 3.59 16.48 17.23
C SER A 105 2.87 17.45 16.29
N LEU A 106 2.67 18.71 16.70
CA LEU A 106 1.99 19.72 15.88
C LEU A 106 2.63 19.88 14.49
N GLN A 107 3.94 19.67 14.41
CA GLN A 107 4.71 19.70 13.17
C GLN A 107 4.27 18.63 12.16
N SER A 108 3.76 17.48 12.61
CA SER A 108 3.25 16.42 11.73
C SER A 108 1.92 16.76 11.06
N TYR A 109 1.16 17.71 11.63
CA TYR A 109 -0.10 18.20 11.05
C TYR A 109 0.11 19.40 10.14
N ALA A 110 1.31 20.00 10.13
CA ALA A 110 1.66 21.09 9.24
C ALA A 110 2.13 20.54 7.88
N ASN A 111 1.67 21.16 6.81
CA ASN A 111 2.22 20.89 5.48
C ASN A 111 3.64 21.46 5.40
N ASN A 112 4.66 20.61 5.23
CA ASN A 112 6.05 21.03 5.06
C ASN A 112 6.52 20.83 3.60
N PRO A 113 6.20 21.76 2.68
CA PRO A 113 6.50 21.61 1.26
C PRO A 113 8.00 21.63 0.95
N LEU A 114 8.83 22.26 1.80
CA LEU A 114 10.27 22.31 1.62
C LEU A 114 10.91 20.94 1.87
N GLN A 115 10.47 20.25 2.92
CA GLN A 115 10.91 18.89 3.22
C GLN A 115 10.50 17.92 2.10
N ALA A 116 9.29 18.05 1.56
CA ALA A 116 8.84 17.26 0.42
C ALA A 116 9.67 17.52 -0.85
N LYS A 117 10.00 18.78 -1.14
CA LYS A 117 10.85 19.16 -2.28
C LYS A 117 12.29 18.65 -2.13
N ALA A 118 12.85 18.75 -0.92
CA ALA A 118 14.17 18.23 -0.61
C ALA A 118 14.21 16.70 -0.75
N ALA A 119 13.23 15.99 -0.21
CA ALA A 119 13.09 14.54 -0.34
C ALA A 119 13.04 14.11 -1.81
N ARG A 120 12.19 14.75 -2.64
CA ARG A 120 12.08 14.44 -4.08
C ARG A 120 13.38 14.60 -4.86
N LYS A 121 14.24 15.54 -4.46
CA LYS A 121 15.54 15.77 -5.13
C LYS A 121 16.64 14.86 -4.60
N LEU A 122 16.72 14.68 -3.28
CA LEU A 122 17.82 13.99 -2.62
C LEU A 122 17.68 12.46 -2.66
N ILE A 123 16.47 11.94 -2.48
CA ILE A 123 16.25 10.48 -2.38
C ILE A 123 16.73 9.75 -3.65
N PRO A 124 16.37 10.16 -4.88
CA PRO A 124 16.82 9.46 -6.08
C PRO A 124 18.35 9.53 -6.28
N GLN A 125 18.96 10.65 -5.91
CA GLN A 125 20.43 10.81 -5.99
C GLN A 125 21.12 9.87 -5.00
N LEU A 126 20.58 9.74 -3.80
CA LEU A 126 21.12 8.88 -2.76
C LEU A 126 20.94 7.39 -3.11
N GLN A 127 19.78 7.01 -3.64
CA GLN A 127 19.55 5.66 -4.18
C GLN A 127 20.56 5.32 -5.27
N THR A 128 20.71 6.19 -6.27
CA THR A 128 21.67 5.98 -7.38
C THR A 128 23.09 5.79 -6.85
N TYR A 129 23.50 6.61 -5.87
CA TYR A 129 24.80 6.51 -5.24
C TYR A 129 24.99 5.20 -4.47
N LEU A 130 23.97 4.75 -3.73
CA LEU A 130 24.01 3.51 -2.97
C LEU A 130 24.04 2.28 -3.88
N THR A 131 23.25 2.25 -4.96
CA THR A 131 23.23 1.13 -5.91
C THR A 131 24.57 0.94 -6.63
N GLN A 132 25.37 1.99 -6.79
CA GLN A 132 26.73 1.88 -7.34
C GLN A 132 27.74 1.25 -6.37
N LYS A 133 27.45 1.27 -5.06
CA LYS A 133 28.39 0.84 -4.01
C LYS A 133 27.93 -0.39 -3.24
N LEU A 134 26.64 -0.68 -3.24
CA LEU A 134 26.01 -1.71 -2.45
C LEU A 134 25.22 -2.65 -3.36
N PRO A 135 25.19 -3.96 -3.06
CA PRO A 135 24.23 -4.87 -3.66
C PRO A 135 22.79 -4.41 -3.43
N GLU A 136 21.88 -4.77 -4.33
CA GLU A 136 20.47 -4.34 -4.31
C GLU A 136 19.78 -4.60 -2.96
N TYR A 137 20.03 -5.75 -2.34
CA TYR A 137 19.43 -6.12 -1.04
C TYR A 137 19.93 -5.29 0.15
N MET A 138 21.00 -4.51 -0.02
CA MET A 138 21.50 -3.58 1.00
C MET A 138 21.00 -2.15 0.78
N VAL A 139 20.35 -1.86 -0.35
CA VAL A 139 19.77 -0.55 -0.63
C VAL A 139 18.45 -0.43 0.13
N PRO A 140 18.27 0.60 0.99
CA PRO A 140 17.02 0.79 1.72
C PRO A 140 15.83 0.99 0.78
N SER A 141 14.72 0.30 1.05
CA SER A 141 13.46 0.47 0.31
C SER A 141 12.74 1.77 0.63
N ALA A 142 13.05 2.42 1.75
CA ALA A 142 12.43 3.68 2.15
C ALA A 142 13.46 4.65 2.74
N PHE A 143 13.28 5.94 2.43
CA PHE A 143 14.09 7.03 2.95
C PHE A 143 13.20 8.05 3.64
N VAL A 144 13.52 8.38 4.89
CA VAL A 144 12.79 9.39 5.68
C VAL A 144 13.71 10.56 5.96
N VAL A 145 13.36 11.73 5.42
CA VAL A 145 14.10 12.97 5.66
C VAL A 145 13.66 13.54 7.00
N MET A 146 14.60 13.80 7.90
CA MET A 146 14.35 14.39 9.22
C MET A 146 15.33 15.54 9.45
N GLU A 147 14.92 16.55 10.20
CA GLU A 147 15.79 17.65 10.59
C GLU A 147 16.84 17.21 11.62
N SER A 148 16.46 16.31 12.51
CA SER A 148 17.34 15.72 13.52
C SER A 148 16.89 14.30 13.88
N LEU A 149 17.84 13.49 14.36
CA LEU A 149 17.52 12.15 14.87
C LEU A 149 16.97 12.26 16.30
N PRO A 150 15.88 11.56 16.63
CA PRO A 150 15.37 11.53 17.99
C PRO A 150 16.38 10.79 18.87
N LEU A 151 16.70 11.39 20.02
CA LEU A 151 17.67 10.84 20.97
C LEU A 151 16.95 10.45 22.27
N THR A 152 17.39 9.34 22.85
CA THR A 152 17.11 8.96 24.23
C THR A 152 17.79 9.95 25.20
N PRO A 153 17.38 10.00 26.48
CA PRO A 153 18.05 10.81 27.50
C PRO A 153 19.56 10.54 27.63
N ASN A 154 20.00 9.33 27.25
CA ASN A 154 21.40 8.91 27.26
C ASN A 154 22.14 9.26 25.95
N GLY A 155 21.54 10.05 25.05
CA GLY A 155 22.15 10.48 23.78
C GLY A 155 22.20 9.41 22.67
N LYS A 156 21.63 8.21 22.88
CA LYS A 156 21.51 7.19 21.83
C LYS A 156 20.30 7.47 20.95
N VAL A 157 20.34 7.09 19.67
CA VAL A 157 19.18 7.20 18.76
C VAL A 157 18.00 6.39 19.30
N ASP A 158 16.86 7.04 19.49
CA ASP A 158 15.62 6.39 19.89
C ASP A 158 14.88 5.84 18.67
N ARG A 159 15.07 4.53 18.41
CA ARG A 159 14.42 3.84 17.29
C ARG A 159 12.91 3.78 17.41
N ARG A 160 12.33 3.90 18.61
CA ARG A 160 10.88 3.84 18.82
C ARG A 160 10.21 5.17 18.51
N ALA A 161 10.97 6.26 18.62
CA ALA A 161 10.54 7.60 18.27
C ALA A 161 10.80 7.94 16.79
N LEU A 162 11.45 7.05 16.02
CA LEU A 162 11.60 7.25 14.59
C LEU A 162 10.21 7.24 13.92
N PRO A 163 9.91 8.22 13.05
CA PRO A 163 8.71 8.19 12.26
C PRO A 163 8.69 6.89 11.44
N ALA A 164 7.52 6.25 11.40
CA ALA A 164 7.34 5.19 10.43
C ALA A 164 7.66 5.77 9.04
N PRO A 165 8.33 5.01 8.15
CA PRO A 165 8.32 5.36 6.75
C PRO A 165 6.86 5.29 6.33
N GLU A 166 6.18 6.44 6.38
CA GLU A 166 4.93 6.58 5.65
C GLU A 166 5.30 6.16 4.23
N PRO A 167 4.48 5.33 3.56
CA PRO A 167 4.60 5.19 2.13
C PRO A 167 4.38 6.60 1.66
N VAL A 168 5.48 7.36 1.50
CA VAL A 168 5.42 8.63 0.84
C VAL A 168 4.83 8.16 -0.47
N LYS A 169 3.60 8.58 -0.72
CA LYS A 169 3.16 8.81 -2.07
C LYS A 169 4.12 9.88 -2.62
N LEU A 170 5.42 9.58 -2.75
CA LEU A 170 5.97 9.44 -4.07
C LEU A 170 4.93 8.59 -4.78
N GLU A 171 3.91 9.25 -5.32
CA GLU A 171 3.60 8.99 -6.71
C GLU A 171 4.96 8.82 -7.34
N LEU A 172 5.37 7.55 -7.50
CA LEU A 172 6.70 7.25 -7.93
C LEU A 172 6.89 8.12 -9.16
N ALA A 173 7.98 8.87 -9.17
CA ALA A 173 8.34 9.64 -10.34
C ALA A 173 8.64 8.72 -11.54
N SER A 174 8.44 7.40 -11.43
CA SER A 174 8.01 6.57 -12.55
C SER A 174 6.54 6.88 -12.84
N SER A 175 6.30 7.81 -13.77
CA SER A 175 5.02 7.97 -14.44
C SER A 175 4.34 6.61 -14.63
N TYR A 176 3.23 6.35 -13.94
CA TYR A 176 2.54 5.08 -14.01
C TYR A 176 2.36 4.67 -15.48
N VAL A 177 2.98 3.55 -15.87
CA VAL A 177 2.86 3.00 -17.21
C VAL A 177 1.96 1.78 -17.14
N ALA A 178 0.81 1.87 -17.80
CA ALA A 178 -0.12 0.76 -17.93
C ALA A 178 0.52 -0.41 -18.73
N PRO A 179 0.11 -1.66 -18.47
CA PRO A 179 0.53 -2.80 -19.28
C PRO A 179 0.15 -2.60 -20.74
N GLN A 180 1.06 -2.99 -21.64
CA GLN A 180 0.90 -2.85 -23.09
C GLN A 180 0.70 -4.20 -23.78
N THR A 181 1.08 -5.30 -23.13
CA THR A 181 0.96 -6.65 -23.68
C THR A 181 0.11 -7.56 -22.79
N PRO A 182 -0.55 -8.59 -23.34
CA PRO A 182 -1.33 -9.56 -22.54
C PRO A 182 -0.50 -10.24 -21.45
N LEU A 183 0.79 -10.47 -21.71
CA LEU A 183 1.72 -11.04 -20.74
C LEU A 183 1.93 -10.08 -19.57
N GLU A 184 2.16 -8.80 -19.85
CA GLU A 184 2.29 -7.76 -18.82
C GLU A 184 1.00 -7.60 -18.00
N GLU A 185 -0.18 -7.68 -18.61
CA GLU A 185 -1.45 -7.61 -17.88
C GLU A 185 -1.59 -8.71 -16.82
N VAL A 186 -1.20 -9.93 -17.17
CA VAL A 186 -1.22 -11.07 -16.23
C VAL A 186 -0.15 -10.88 -15.15
N LEU A 187 1.06 -10.44 -15.52
CA LEU A 187 2.11 -10.15 -14.54
C LEU A 187 1.74 -9.04 -13.56
N VAL A 188 1.09 -7.97 -14.01
CA VAL A 188 0.60 -6.88 -13.15
C VAL A 188 -0.35 -7.43 -12.08
N LYS A 189 -1.27 -8.33 -12.46
CA LYS A 189 -2.19 -8.98 -11.51
C LYS A 189 -1.43 -9.82 -10.49
N ILE A 190 -0.49 -10.66 -10.94
CA ILE A 190 0.32 -11.50 -10.05
C ILE A 190 1.15 -10.64 -9.09
N PHE A 191 1.78 -9.56 -9.58
CA PHE A 191 2.54 -8.62 -8.75
C PHE A 191 1.65 -7.97 -7.69
N ALA A 192 0.49 -7.44 -8.08
CA ALA A 192 -0.46 -6.80 -7.19
C ALA A 192 -0.93 -7.75 -6.08
N GLU A 193 -1.23 -9.01 -6.42
CA GLU A 193 -1.64 -10.05 -5.48
C GLU A 193 -0.52 -10.44 -4.50
N VAL A 194 0.71 -10.61 -5.00
CA VAL A 194 1.87 -10.98 -4.18
C VAL A 194 2.23 -9.88 -3.19
N LEU A 195 2.21 -8.62 -3.66
CA LEU A 195 2.63 -7.45 -2.87
C LEU A 195 1.47 -6.88 -2.01
N GLY A 196 0.22 -7.28 -2.26
CA GLY A 196 -0.95 -6.74 -1.57
C GLY A 196 -1.26 -5.28 -1.91
N VAL A 197 -0.86 -4.81 -3.10
CA VAL A 197 -1.04 -3.42 -3.55
C VAL A 197 -2.15 -3.28 -4.58
N LYS A 198 -2.88 -2.16 -4.57
CA LYS A 198 -4.03 -1.95 -5.47
C LYS A 198 -3.65 -1.73 -6.94
N ARG A 199 -2.45 -1.22 -7.21
CA ARG A 199 -2.01 -0.85 -8.57
C ARG A 199 -0.49 -0.97 -8.67
N VAL A 200 -0.03 -1.55 -9.77
CA VAL A 200 1.39 -1.69 -10.14
C VAL A 200 1.54 -1.28 -11.61
N GLY A 201 2.48 -0.39 -11.89
CA GLY A 201 2.90 -0.03 -13.24
C GLY A 201 3.99 -0.95 -13.77
N ILE A 202 4.16 -1.04 -15.10
CA ILE A 202 5.11 -1.98 -15.68
C ILE A 202 6.60 -1.64 -15.40
N ARG A 203 6.87 -0.43 -14.93
CA ARG A 203 8.22 0.07 -14.58
C ARG A 203 8.47 0.12 -13.08
N ASP A 204 7.49 -0.29 -12.28
CA ASP A 204 7.67 -0.31 -10.83
C ASP A 204 8.55 -1.50 -10.46
N ASN A 205 9.56 -1.24 -9.64
CA ASN A 205 10.48 -2.27 -9.16
C ASN A 205 9.82 -3.08 -8.03
N PHE A 206 9.85 -4.40 -8.15
CA PHE A 206 9.26 -5.34 -7.18
C PHE A 206 9.75 -5.11 -5.74
N PHE A 207 11.05 -4.87 -5.56
CA PHE A 207 11.69 -4.70 -4.25
C PHE A 207 11.44 -3.30 -3.67
N GLU A 208 11.32 -2.28 -4.52
CA GLU A 208 10.92 -0.93 -4.09
C GLU A 208 9.49 -0.89 -3.58
N LEU A 209 8.61 -1.74 -4.11
CA LEU A 209 7.23 -1.90 -3.65
C LEU A 209 7.11 -2.76 -2.36
N GLY A 210 8.21 -3.13 -1.72
CA GLY A 210 8.23 -3.94 -0.50
C GLY A 210 8.36 -5.45 -0.75
N GLY A 211 8.66 -5.85 -1.98
CA GLY A 211 9.02 -7.22 -2.32
C GLY A 211 10.27 -7.69 -1.59
N HIS A 212 10.30 -8.95 -1.17
CA HIS A 212 11.47 -9.60 -0.59
C HIS A 212 11.56 -11.05 -1.07
N SER A 213 12.64 -11.77 -0.74
CA SER A 213 12.94 -13.09 -1.33
C SER A 213 11.83 -14.14 -1.20
N LEU A 214 11.06 -14.11 -0.11
CA LEU A 214 9.90 -15.01 0.06
C LEU A 214 8.77 -14.66 -0.92
N LEU A 215 8.46 -13.37 -1.07
CA LEU A 215 7.48 -12.90 -2.05
C LEU A 215 7.96 -13.14 -3.48
N ALA A 216 9.25 -12.97 -3.76
CA ALA A 216 9.86 -13.30 -5.06
C ALA A 216 9.74 -14.80 -5.37
N THR A 217 9.87 -15.68 -4.37
CA THR A 217 9.66 -17.13 -4.54
C THR A 217 8.20 -17.44 -4.86
N GLN A 218 7.25 -16.79 -4.18
CA GLN A 218 5.82 -16.92 -4.50
C GLN A 218 5.49 -16.40 -5.89
N LEU A 219 6.12 -15.28 -6.30
CA LEU A 219 6.00 -14.72 -7.63
C LEU A 219 6.45 -15.72 -8.69
N VAL A 220 7.65 -16.32 -8.54
CA VAL A 220 8.16 -17.34 -9.47
C VAL A 220 7.21 -18.52 -9.58
N SER A 221 6.66 -19.01 -8.46
CA SER A 221 5.68 -20.10 -8.50
C SER A 221 4.43 -19.73 -9.30
N ARG A 222 3.86 -18.54 -9.07
CA ARG A 222 2.67 -18.08 -9.81
C ARG A 222 2.94 -17.83 -11.28
N VAL A 223 4.14 -17.33 -11.63
CA VAL A 223 4.57 -17.16 -13.02
C VAL A 223 4.67 -18.52 -13.71
N ARG A 224 5.23 -19.53 -13.05
CA ARG A 224 5.26 -20.90 -13.58
C ARG A 224 3.85 -21.43 -13.82
N ASP A 225 2.95 -21.24 -12.88
CA ASP A 225 1.58 -21.75 -12.99
C ASP A 225 0.78 -21.02 -14.08
N ALA A 226 1.02 -19.71 -14.28
CA ALA A 226 0.33 -18.90 -15.28
C ALA A 226 0.89 -19.07 -16.71
N PHE A 227 2.19 -19.24 -16.86
CA PHE A 227 2.88 -19.21 -18.16
C PHE A 227 3.58 -20.52 -18.55
N GLY A 228 3.62 -21.51 -17.66
CA GLY A 228 4.32 -22.78 -17.88
C GLY A 228 5.84 -22.65 -17.94
N VAL A 229 6.40 -21.55 -17.42
CA VAL A 229 7.84 -21.24 -17.50
C VAL A 229 8.46 -21.32 -16.11
N GLU A 230 9.54 -22.08 -15.99
CA GLU A 230 10.33 -22.13 -14.77
C GLU A 230 11.41 -21.05 -14.80
N LEU A 231 11.16 -19.93 -14.12
CA LEU A 231 12.15 -18.88 -13.95
C LEU A 231 13.06 -19.16 -12.77
N PRO A 232 14.39 -19.06 -12.90
CA PRO A 232 15.26 -19.06 -11.74
C PRO A 232 14.99 -17.81 -10.90
N LEU A 233 15.01 -17.94 -9.57
CA LEU A 233 14.78 -16.82 -8.64
C LEU A 233 15.69 -15.62 -8.94
N ARG A 234 16.92 -15.88 -9.37
CA ARG A 234 17.89 -14.88 -9.79
C ARG A 234 17.36 -13.94 -10.88
N SER A 235 16.52 -14.43 -11.79
CA SER A 235 15.93 -13.58 -12.84
C SER A 235 15.01 -12.49 -12.29
N VAL A 236 14.39 -12.70 -11.12
CA VAL A 236 13.58 -11.65 -10.47
C VAL A 236 14.47 -10.52 -9.94
N PHE A 237 15.69 -10.84 -9.51
CA PHE A 237 16.68 -9.83 -9.08
C PHE A 237 17.33 -9.12 -10.26
N GLU A 238 17.61 -9.83 -11.36
CA GLU A 238 18.22 -9.23 -12.55
C GLU A 238 17.23 -8.40 -13.39
N ALA A 239 15.94 -8.73 -13.31
CA ALA A 239 14.85 -8.08 -14.02
C ALA A 239 13.70 -7.75 -13.04
N PRO A 240 13.88 -6.78 -12.13
CA PRO A 240 12.94 -6.53 -11.04
C PRO A 240 11.65 -5.82 -11.46
N THR A 241 11.56 -5.35 -12.70
CA THR A 241 10.36 -4.70 -13.25
C THR A 241 9.55 -5.63 -14.15
N ILE A 242 8.24 -5.42 -14.23
CA ILE A 242 7.35 -6.21 -15.10
C ILE A 242 7.78 -6.14 -16.56
N ALA A 243 8.22 -4.97 -17.04
CA ALA A 243 8.67 -4.78 -18.42
C ALA A 243 9.97 -5.55 -18.76
N GLU A 244 10.78 -5.89 -17.76
CA GLU A 244 12.00 -6.69 -17.93
C GLU A 244 11.69 -8.18 -17.74
N LEU A 245 10.89 -8.52 -16.72
CA LEU A 245 10.41 -9.88 -16.47
C LEU A 245 9.60 -10.43 -17.64
N SER A 246 8.78 -9.60 -18.29
CA SER A 246 8.01 -9.98 -19.47
C SER A 246 8.90 -10.45 -20.62
N LYS A 247 10.02 -9.76 -20.84
CA LYS A 247 11.03 -10.12 -21.85
C LYS A 247 11.77 -11.39 -21.48
N ALA A 248 12.13 -11.56 -20.22
CA ALA A 248 12.76 -12.79 -19.73
C ALA A 248 11.82 -13.99 -19.92
N ILE A 249 10.55 -13.88 -19.56
CA ILE A 249 9.56 -14.96 -19.75
C ILE A 249 9.41 -15.31 -21.24
N ALA A 250 9.32 -14.29 -22.11
CA ALA A 250 9.20 -14.51 -23.54
C ALA A 250 10.41 -15.27 -24.12
N SER A 251 11.64 -14.98 -23.68
CA SER A 251 12.84 -15.70 -24.14
C SER A 251 12.89 -17.15 -23.62
N PHE A 252 12.44 -17.40 -22.39
CA PHE A 252 12.31 -18.75 -21.85
C PHE A 252 11.21 -19.57 -22.56
N GLN A 253 10.11 -18.95 -22.99
CA GLN A 253 9.08 -19.64 -23.79
C GLN A 253 9.61 -20.10 -25.17
N GLN A 254 10.45 -19.28 -25.80
CA GLN A 254 11.06 -19.59 -27.10
C GLN A 254 12.07 -20.75 -27.01
N THR A 255 12.87 -20.80 -25.93
CA THR A 255 13.83 -21.89 -25.70
C THR A 255 13.16 -23.22 -25.34
N THR A 256 12.06 -23.16 -24.56
CA THR A 256 11.28 -24.35 -24.18
C THR A 256 10.52 -24.96 -25.36
N THR A 257 10.06 -24.13 -26.31
CA THR A 257 9.40 -24.60 -27.54
C THR A 257 10.38 -25.19 -28.57
N GLN A 258 11.63 -24.74 -28.59
CA GLN A 258 12.69 -25.31 -29.45
C GLN A 258 13.31 -26.60 -28.89
N SER A 259 13.28 -26.81 -27.58
CA SER A 259 13.85 -28.00 -26.91
C SER A 259 12.81 -29.07 -26.57
N LYS A 260 11.87 -29.35 -27.47
CA LYS A 260 10.96 -30.50 -27.32
C LYS A 260 11.71 -31.79 -27.70
N ALA A 261 12.61 -32.24 -26.82
CA ALA A 261 13.24 -33.56 -26.95
C ALA A 261 12.14 -34.63 -27.02
N PRO A 262 12.27 -35.65 -27.89
CA PRO A 262 11.24 -36.67 -28.05
C PRO A 262 10.98 -37.38 -26.72
N ALA A 263 9.72 -37.70 -26.46
CA ALA A 263 9.29 -38.38 -25.24
C ALA A 263 10.15 -39.63 -24.98
N LEU A 264 10.68 -39.77 -23.76
CA LEU A 264 11.45 -40.93 -23.36
C LEU A 264 10.55 -42.18 -23.44
N VAL A 265 10.75 -42.98 -24.48
CA VAL A 265 10.06 -44.27 -24.64
C VAL A 265 10.84 -45.30 -23.83
N PRO A 266 10.20 -46.02 -22.88
CA PRO A 266 10.87 -47.09 -22.15
C PRO A 266 11.27 -48.22 -23.10
N ILE A 267 12.57 -48.50 -23.19
CA ILE A 267 13.11 -49.59 -24.00
C ILE A 267 13.22 -50.84 -23.11
N SER A 268 12.61 -51.96 -23.52
CA SER A 268 12.71 -53.24 -22.80
C SER A 268 14.15 -53.75 -22.75
N ARG A 269 14.55 -54.25 -21.57
CA ARG A 269 15.91 -54.77 -21.29
C ARG A 269 16.20 -56.12 -21.95
N GLU A 270 15.23 -56.74 -22.61
CA GLU A 270 15.36 -58.10 -23.16
C GLU A 270 16.27 -58.19 -24.40
N ASN A 271 16.44 -57.09 -25.16
CA ASN A 271 17.22 -57.10 -26.40
C ASN A 271 18.72 -56.78 -26.24
N ARG A 272 19.27 -56.79 -25.01
CA ARG A 272 20.71 -56.56 -24.78
C ARG A 272 21.37 -57.63 -23.91
N ARG A 273 21.22 -58.89 -24.29
CA ARG A 273 22.18 -59.94 -23.90
C ARG A 273 23.23 -60.10 -25.00
N MET A 274 24.07 -59.07 -25.20
CA MET A 274 25.31 -59.27 -25.95
C MET A 274 26.23 -60.17 -25.13
N LYS A 275 26.63 -61.31 -25.69
CA LYS A 275 27.62 -62.21 -25.07
C LYS A 275 28.96 -61.45 -24.98
N LEU A 276 29.47 -61.29 -23.77
CA LEU A 276 30.77 -60.70 -23.42
C LEU A 276 32.00 -61.49 -23.94
N SER A 277 31.83 -62.40 -24.90
CA SER A 277 32.89 -63.32 -25.35
C SER A 277 33.63 -62.89 -26.62
N SER A 278 33.32 -61.74 -27.22
CA SER A 278 33.93 -61.33 -28.50
C SER A 278 34.97 -60.19 -28.42
N LEU A 279 35.29 -59.67 -27.24
CA LEU A 279 36.14 -58.47 -27.10
C LEU A 279 37.64 -58.72 -26.83
N ASN A 280 38.15 -59.96 -26.96
CA ASN A 280 39.51 -60.27 -26.53
C ASN A 280 40.39 -61.03 -27.55
N LYS A 281 40.32 -60.70 -28.84
CA LYS A 281 41.19 -61.34 -29.86
C LYS A 281 42.03 -60.43 -30.76
N GLU A 282 42.13 -59.12 -30.52
CA GLU A 282 42.85 -58.22 -31.44
C GLU A 282 44.15 -57.57 -30.92
N ASN A 283 44.78 -58.13 -29.87
CA ASN A 283 46.12 -57.68 -29.44
C ASN A 283 47.15 -58.81 -29.43
N GLN A 284 47.42 -59.42 -30.58
CA GLN A 284 48.68 -60.14 -30.83
C GLN A 284 49.16 -59.91 -32.28
N GLN A 285 50.02 -58.89 -32.41
CA GLN A 285 51.29 -58.88 -33.17
C GLN A 285 51.25 -58.97 -34.71
N PRO A 286 52.32 -58.58 -35.44
CA PRO A 286 53.76 -58.67 -35.11
C PRO A 286 54.44 -57.37 -34.63
#